data_AF-A0A351L7P2-F1
#
_entry.id   AF-A0A351L7P2-F1
#
_cell.length_a   1.000
_cell.length_b   1.000
_cell.length_c   1.000
_cell.angle_alpha   90.00
_cell.angle_beta   90.00
_cell.angle_gamma   90.00
#
_symmetry.space_group_name_H-M   'P 1'
#
loop_
_entity.id
_entity.type
_entity.pdbx_description
1 polymer ?
#
loop_
_entity_poly.entity_id
_entity_poly.type
_entity_poly.pdbx_seq_one_letter_code
_entity_poly.pdbx_strand_id
1 'polypeptide(L)'
;MKTQLMVKPSFLINSGIKMVEFGNIHIFRFTDELQSRIEELLERKKIGLLTPEEDAEYAGISELERIFTFINAQLSTQAKGCPINPDNWLEDEPDTSASTV
;
A
#
# COMPACT_ATOMS: atom_id res chain seq x y z
N MET A 1 -7.93 -23.16 18.64
CA MET A 1 -8.06 -22.11 17.61
C MET A 1 -7.43 -20.85 18.16
N LYS A 2 -6.40 -20.29 17.51
CA LYS A 2 -5.89 -18.96 17.88
C LYS A 2 -6.85 -17.94 17.27
N THR A 3 -7.65 -17.28 18.11
CA THR A 3 -8.38 -16.07 17.71
C THR A 3 -7.34 -14.99 17.42
N GLN A 4 -7.13 -14.68 16.14
CA GLN A 4 -6.27 -13.57 15.75
C GLN A 4 -7.09 -12.29 15.93
N LEU A 5 -6.61 -11.40 16.79
CA LEU A 5 -7.09 -10.03 16.84
C LEU A 5 -6.73 -9.41 15.48
N MET A 6 -7.68 -8.81 14.78
CA MET A 6 -7.43 -8.18 13.47
C MET A 6 -8.29 -6.94 13.33
N VAL A 7 -7.66 -5.84 12.90
CA VAL A 7 -8.38 -4.64 12.48
C VAL A 7 -9.06 -4.94 11.14
N LYS A 8 -10.38 -4.74 11.06
CA LYS A 8 -11.10 -5.01 9.80
C LYS A 8 -10.63 -4.04 8.72
N PRO A 9 -10.29 -4.52 7.51
CA PRO A 9 -9.88 -3.67 6.39
C PRO A 9 -10.87 -2.54 6.10
N SER A 10 -12.17 -2.81 6.24
CA SER A 10 -13.23 -1.82 6.02
C SER A 10 -13.12 -0.57 6.91
N PHE A 11 -12.54 -0.69 8.11
CA PHE A 11 -12.36 0.44 9.02
C PHE A 11 -11.28 1.41 8.51
N LEU A 12 -10.28 0.87 7.80
CA LEU A 12 -9.16 1.61 7.26
C LEU A 12 -9.49 2.27 5.91
N ILE A 13 -10.63 1.92 5.29
CA ILE A 13 -10.97 2.43 3.96
C ILE A 13 -11.14 3.95 3.93
N ASN A 14 -11.82 4.50 4.94
CA ASN A 14 -12.24 5.89 4.91
C ASN A 14 -11.10 6.89 5.10
N SER A 15 -10.05 6.51 5.83
CA SER A 15 -8.92 7.40 6.17
C SER A 15 -7.59 6.94 5.58
N GLY A 16 -7.50 5.68 5.17
CA GLY A 16 -6.23 5.03 4.79
C GLY A 16 -5.96 4.95 3.30
N ILE A 17 -6.92 5.33 2.45
CA ILE A 17 -6.83 5.15 1.01
C ILE A 17 -7.08 6.47 0.29
N LYS A 18 -6.33 6.68 -0.78
CA LYS A 18 -6.58 7.70 -1.79
C LYS A 18 -6.73 7.07 -3.17
N MET A 19 -7.56 7.69 -4.00
CA MET A 19 -7.66 7.37 -5.42
C MET A 19 -6.73 8.31 -6.18
N VAL A 20 -5.92 7.76 -7.09
CA VAL A 20 -4.96 8.52 -7.88
C VAL A 20 -5.16 8.19 -9.36
N GLU A 21 -5.11 9.20 -10.21
CA GLU A 21 -5.14 9.02 -11.66
C GLU A 21 -3.77 8.53 -12.15
N PHE A 22 -3.78 7.50 -13.00
CA PHE A 22 -2.60 6.94 -13.64
C PHE A 22 -2.91 6.64 -15.10
N GLY A 23 -2.47 7.53 -15.99
CA GLY A 23 -2.86 7.49 -17.40
C GLY A 23 -4.36 7.73 -17.54
N ASN A 24 -5.09 6.75 -18.08
CA ASN A 24 -6.54 6.83 -18.30
C ASN A 24 -7.36 6.06 -17.26
N ILE A 25 -6.74 5.58 -16.18
CA ILE A 25 -7.42 4.84 -15.12
C ILE A 25 -7.18 5.46 -13.75
N HIS A 26 -8.10 5.19 -12.84
CA HIS A 26 -7.96 5.53 -11.44
C HIS A 26 -7.54 4.28 -10.67
N ILE A 27 -6.49 4.40 -9.86
CA ILE A 27 -5.98 3.33 -9.01
C ILE A 27 -6.06 3.72 -7.55
N PHE A 28 -6.21 2.72 -6.69
CA PHE A 28 -6.24 2.90 -5.25
C PHE A 28 -4.83 2.79 -4.69
N ARG A 29 -4.47 3.68 -3.77
CA ARG A 29 -3.18 3.69 -3.08
C ARG A 29 -3.41 4.04 -1.61
N PHE A 30 -2.47 3.69 -0.74
CA PHE A 30 -2.51 4.17 0.63
C PHE A 30 -2.29 5.68 0.70
N THR A 31 -2.84 6.30 1.74
CA THR A 31 -2.41 7.63 2.16
C THR A 31 -0.97 7.56 2.67
N ASP A 32 -0.26 8.67 2.66
CA ASP A 32 1.14 8.70 3.07
C ASP A 32 1.27 8.31 4.55
N GLU A 33 0.29 8.70 5.37
CA GLU A 33 0.17 8.29 6.78
C GLU A 33 0.03 6.76 6.93
N LEU A 34 -0.88 6.12 6.19
CA LEU A 34 -1.07 4.68 6.30
C LEU A 34 0.11 3.90 5.73
N GLN A 35 0.73 4.41 4.67
CA GLN A 35 1.95 3.86 4.08
C GLN A 35 3.12 3.89 5.08
N SER A 36 3.39 5.05 5.69
CA SER A 36 4.43 5.15 6.73
C SER A 36 4.13 4.25 7.93
N ARG A 37 2.86 4.10 8.31
CA ARG A 37 2.46 3.23 9.42
C ARG A 37 2.74 1.75 9.14
N ILE A 38 2.40 1.25 7.95
CA ILE A 38 2.68 -0.17 7.61
C ILE A 38 4.18 -0.44 7.52
N GLU A 39 4.97 0.52 7.05
CA GLU A 39 6.44 0.43 7.01
C GLU A 39 7.06 0.38 8.40
N GLU A 40 6.62 1.24 9.33
CA GLU A 40 7.04 1.21 10.74
C GLU A 40 6.73 -0.15 11.37
N LEU A 41 5.48 -0.63 11.19
CA LEU A 41 5.04 -1.93 11.70
C LEU A 41 5.87 -3.07 11.10
N LEU A 42 6.24 -3.00 9.82
CA LEU A 42 7.09 -3.98 9.16
C LEU A 42 8.49 -4.02 9.77
N GLU A 43 9.12 -2.87 10.00
CA GLU A 43 10.44 -2.80 10.64
C GLU A 43 10.40 -3.38 12.07
N ARG A 44 9.35 -3.04 12.83
CA ARG A 44 9.16 -3.57 14.18
C ARG A 44 8.85 -5.07 14.19
N LYS A 45 8.15 -5.57 13.16
CA LYS A 45 7.92 -7.00 12.95
C LYS A 45 9.20 -7.77 12.74
N LYS A 46 10.11 -7.24 11.91
CA LYS A 46 11.41 -7.89 11.60
C LYS A 46 12.24 -8.13 12.87
N ILE A 47 12.16 -7.23 13.85
CA ILE A 47 12.84 -7.35 15.15
C ILE A 47 12.00 -8.01 16.25
N GLY A 48 10.78 -8.46 15.93
CA GLY A 48 9.90 -9.16 16.87
C GLY A 48 9.30 -8.29 17.98
N LEU A 49 9.17 -6.97 17.76
CA LEU A 49 8.69 -5.99 18.75
C LEU A 49 7.25 -5.49 18.51
N LEU A 50 6.45 -6.23 17.75
CA LEU A 50 5.01 -5.94 17.61
C LEU A 50 4.27 -6.36 18.87
N THR A 51 3.45 -5.46 19.41
CA THR A 51 2.43 -5.84 20.39
C THR A 51 1.31 -6.63 19.69
N PRO A 52 0.46 -7.36 20.44
CA PRO A 52 -0.69 -8.04 19.86
C PRO A 52 -1.64 -7.11 19.08
N GLU A 53 -1.79 -5.87 19.53
CA GLU A 53 -2.60 -4.85 18.86
C GLU A 53 -1.97 -4.40 17.54
N GLU A 54 -0.65 -4.24 17.52
CA GLU A 54 0.09 -3.85 16.33
C GLU A 54 0.18 -4.98 15.32
N ASP A 55 0.26 -6.24 15.77
CA ASP A 55 0.15 -7.41 14.88
C ASP A 55 -1.24 -7.47 14.23
N ALA A 56 -2.29 -7.14 15.01
CA ALA A 56 -3.66 -7.04 14.51
C ALA A 56 -3.86 -5.90 13.50
N GLU A 57 -3.21 -4.76 13.74
CA GLU A 57 -3.19 -3.61 12.84
C GLU A 57 -2.45 -3.95 11.54
N TYR A 58 -1.22 -4.48 11.66
CA TYR A 58 -0.41 -4.93 10.53
C TYR A 58 -1.16 -5.93 9.66
N ALA A 59 -1.83 -6.91 10.27
CA ALA A 59 -2.64 -7.90 9.56
C ALA A 59 -3.81 -7.24 8.79
N GLY A 60 -4.50 -6.29 9.41
CA GLY A 60 -5.61 -5.56 8.78
C GLY A 60 -5.16 -4.71 7.59
N ILE A 61 -4.05 -3.98 7.73
CA ILE A 61 -3.49 -3.16 6.65
C ILE A 61 -2.94 -4.05 5.52
N SER A 62 -2.28 -5.17 5.85
CA SER A 62 -1.77 -6.12 4.85
C SER A 62 -2.89 -6.78 4.04
N GLU A 63 -4.03 -7.07 4.65
CA GLU A 63 -5.18 -7.59 3.92
C GLU A 63 -5.79 -6.51 3.02
N LEU A 64 -5.85 -5.27 3.49
CA LEU A 64 -6.30 -4.12 2.70
C LEU A 64 -5.41 -3.90 1.45
N GLU A 65 -4.09 -4.01 1.60
CA GLU A 65 -3.13 -3.93 0.49
C GLU A 65 -3.43 -4.98 -0.59
N ARG A 66 -3.65 -6.23 -0.18
CA ARG A 66 -3.97 -7.33 -1.11
C ARG A 66 -5.27 -7.08 -1.87
N ILE A 67 -6.29 -6.54 -1.19
CA ILE A 67 -7.57 -6.20 -1.80
C ILE A 67 -7.37 -5.17 -2.91
N PHE A 68 -6.63 -4.09 -2.66
CA PHE A 68 -6.41 -3.07 -3.69
C PHE A 68 -5.42 -3.49 -4.76
N THR A 69 -4.41 -4.28 -4.46
CA THR A 69 -3.56 -4.87 -5.49
C THR A 69 -4.39 -5.70 -6.47
N PHE A 70 -5.35 -6.50 -5.98
CA PHE A 70 -6.28 -7.24 -6.85
C PHE A 70 -7.17 -6.30 -7.68
N ILE A 71 -7.80 -5.32 -7.05
CA ILE A 71 -8.68 -4.36 -7.75
C ILE A 71 -7.88 -3.56 -8.79
N ASN A 72 -6.71 -3.05 -8.43
CA ASN A 72 -5.83 -2.31 -9.33
C ASN A 72 -5.40 -3.18 -10.51
N ALA A 73 -5.03 -4.45 -10.29
CA ALA A 73 -4.72 -5.39 -11.37
C ALA A 73 -5.93 -5.64 -12.29
N GLN A 74 -7.15 -5.70 -11.74
CA GLN A 74 -8.36 -5.87 -12.54
C GLN A 74 -8.72 -4.60 -13.33
N LEU A 75 -8.52 -3.41 -12.77
CA LEU A 75 -8.70 -2.13 -13.49
C LEU A 75 -7.66 -1.97 -14.59
N SER A 76 -6.44 -2.41 -14.29
CA SER A 76 -5.29 -2.43 -15.18
C SER A 76 -5.54 -3.24 -16.46
N THR A 77 -6.15 -4.42 -16.32
CA THR A 77 -6.48 -5.29 -17.48
C THR A 77 -7.64 -4.75 -18.32
N GLN A 78 -8.53 -3.95 -17.75
CA GLN A 78 -9.68 -3.35 -18.45
C GLN A 78 -9.32 -2.05 -19.17
N ALA A 79 -8.21 -1.41 -18.80
CA ALA A 79 -7.64 -0.27 -19.49
C ALA A 79 -7.13 -0.71 -20.87
N LYS A 80 -7.93 -0.51 -21.93
CA LYS A 80 -7.50 -0.78 -23.31
C LYS A 80 -6.20 -0.02 -23.62
N GLY A 81 -5.09 -0.75 -23.76
CA GLY A 81 -3.83 -0.23 -24.28
C GLY A 81 -2.77 0.19 -23.25
N CYS A 82 -2.82 -0.27 -22.00
CA CYS A 82 -1.77 0.06 -21.03
C CYS A 82 -0.86 -1.16 -20.77
N PRO A 83 0.44 -1.12 -21.11
CA PRO A 83 1.41 -2.13 -20.70
C PRO A 83 1.78 -1.84 -19.25
N ILE A 84 0.99 -2.36 -18.32
CA ILE A 84 1.18 -2.06 -16.89
C ILE A 84 2.26 -3.01 -16.41
N ASN A 85 3.51 -2.55 -16.44
CA ASN A 85 4.61 -3.24 -15.80
C ASN A 85 4.57 -2.93 -14.29
N PRO A 86 4.28 -3.91 -13.43
CA PRO A 86 4.25 -3.72 -11.98
C PRO A 86 5.61 -3.29 -11.40
N ASP A 87 6.72 -3.44 -12.13
CA ASP A 87 8.04 -3.01 -11.68
C ASP A 87 8.21 -1.48 -11.63
N ASN A 88 7.36 -0.71 -12.32
CA ASN A 88 7.46 0.75 -12.40
C ASN A 88 6.89 1.48 -11.16
N TRP A 89 6.54 0.73 -10.11
CA TRP A 89 5.92 1.22 -8.88
C TRP A 89 6.92 1.50 -7.75
N LEU A 90 8.22 1.27 -8.00
CA LEU A 90 9.30 1.39 -7.00
C LEU A 90 10.32 2.51 -7.30
N GLU A 91 10.15 3.27 -8.39
CA GLU A 91 11.07 4.37 -8.71
C GLU A 91 10.53 5.70 -8.15
N ASP A 92 10.68 5.88 -6.83
CA ASP A 92 11.00 7.21 -6.28
C ASP A 92 12.53 7.33 -6.30
N GLU A 93 13.12 7.55 -7.49
CA GLU A 93 14.48 8.07 -7.59
C GLU A 93 14.40 9.60 -7.39
N PRO A 94 15.01 10.16 -6.33
CA PRO A 94 15.13 11.60 -6.22
C PRO A 94 16.15 12.07 -7.26
N ASP A 95 15.68 12.77 -8.29
CA ASP A 95 16.52 13.48 -9.25
C ASP A 95 17.37 14.55 -8.52
N THR A 96 18.50 14.11 -7.98
CA THR A 96 19.63 14.96 -7.60
C THR A 96 20.40 15.27 -8.87
N SER A 97 19.81 16.05 -9.77
CA SER A 97 20.58 16.69 -10.82
C SER A 97 21.25 17.93 -10.24
N ALA A 98 22.52 17.71 -9.87
CA ALA A 98 23.46 18.72 -9.43
C ALA A 98 23.53 19.89 -10.42
N SER A 99 23.33 21.10 -9.91
CA SER A 99 23.84 22.30 -10.56
C SER A 99 25.37 22.24 -10.55
N THR A 100 26.00 22.37 -11.71
CA THR A 100 27.41 22.76 -11.77
C THR A 100 27.65 23.68 -12.96
N VAL A 101 27.87 24.95 -12.60
CA VAL A 101 28.69 26.04 -13.19
C VAL A 101 28.72 26.18 -14.72
#